data_AF-A0A7J7WPS9-F1
#
_entry.id   AF-A0A7J7WPS9-F1
#
_cell.length_a   1.000
_cell.length_b   1.000
_cell.length_c   1.000
_cell.angle_alpha   90.00
_cell.angle_beta   90.00
_cell.angle_gamma   90.00
#
_symmetry.space_group_name_H-M   'P 1'
#
loop_
_entity.id
_entity.type
_entity.pdbx_description
1 polymer ?
#
loop_
_entity_poly.entity_id
_entity_poly.type
_entity_poly.pdbx_seq_one_letter_code
_entity_poly.pdbx_strand_id
1 'polypeptide(L)'
;MPRYTVHVRGEWLAVPCRDAQLTVGWLGREAVRRYVKNKPDNGGFASVDDVQFLVRRCKGLGLLDNEDPLEVALEDNEFVEVVIEGDAMSPDFIPSQPEGVYLYSKYREPEKYIDLDGDSLTTEDLVNLGKGYYKIKLTPVAEKKVQKSREVIDRIIKEKTGSSRST
;
A
#
# COMPACT_ATOMS: atom_id res chain seq x y z
N MET A 1 25.81 18.68 5.23
CA MET A 1 24.65 18.87 4.35
C MET A 1 23.47 18.28 5.07
N PRO A 2 22.45 19.08 5.39
CA PRO A 2 21.28 18.56 6.07
C PRO A 2 20.59 17.50 5.20
N ARG A 3 20.17 16.42 5.83
CA ARG A 3 19.38 15.37 5.17
C ARG A 3 18.14 15.09 5.99
N TYR A 4 17.01 14.96 5.31
CA TYR A 4 15.74 14.65 5.95
C TYR A 4 15.21 13.35 5.38
N THR A 5 14.55 12.57 6.23
CA THR A 5 13.92 11.31 5.82
C THR A 5 12.43 11.53 5.79
N VAL A 6 11.85 11.43 4.58
CA VAL A 6 10.45 11.81 4.33
C VAL A 6 9.62 10.57 4.04
N HIS A 7 8.54 10.37 4.79
CA HIS A 7 7.56 9.33 4.55
C HIS A 7 6.52 9.77 3.50
N VAL A 8 6.32 8.95 2.47
CA VAL A 8 5.26 9.12 1.45
C VAL A 8 4.60 7.77 1.19
N ARG A 9 3.30 7.63 1.48
CA ARG A 9 2.47 6.45 1.17
C ARG A 9 3.06 5.06 1.53
N GLY A 10 3.87 4.94 2.57
CA GLY A 10 4.50 3.69 2.99
C GLY A 10 5.97 3.54 2.59
N GLU A 11 6.55 4.52 1.89
CA GLU A 11 7.98 4.55 1.58
C GLU A 11 8.71 5.66 2.34
N TRP A 12 9.94 5.37 2.74
CA TRP A 12 10.86 6.34 3.34
C TRP A 12 11.89 6.79 2.31
N LEU A 13 11.92 8.09 2.03
CA LEU A 13 12.77 8.70 1.02
C LEU A 13 13.81 9.59 1.70
N ALA A 14 15.09 9.27 1.49
CA ALA A 14 16.17 10.15 1.90
C ALA A 14 16.25 11.35 0.94
N VAL A 15 16.06 12.55 1.46
CA VAL A 15 16.11 13.80 0.69
C VAL A 15 17.36 14.60 1.08
N PRO A 16 18.42 14.58 0.26
CA PRO A 16 19.60 15.42 0.49
C PRO A 16 19.26 16.88 0.18
N CYS A 17 19.46 17.77 1.16
CA CYS A 17 19.26 19.20 1.01
C CYS A 17 20.63 19.88 0.85
N ARG A 18 20.88 20.45 -0.33
CA ARG A 18 22.15 21.10 -0.67
C ARG A 18 22.20 22.56 -0.22
N ASP A 19 21.04 23.21 -0.18
CA ASP A 19 20.89 24.64 0.10
C ASP A 19 20.14 24.86 1.42
N ALA A 20 20.56 25.84 2.21
CA ALA A 20 19.96 26.16 3.51
C ALA A 20 18.61 26.91 3.39
N GLN A 21 18.33 27.51 2.23
CA GLN A 21 17.15 28.35 1.98
C GLN A 21 15.96 27.57 1.40
N LEU A 22 15.93 26.25 1.60
CA LEU A 22 14.83 25.40 1.15
C LEU A 22 13.70 25.45 2.18
N THR A 23 12.46 25.33 1.71
CA THR A 23 11.26 25.34 2.56
C THR A 23 10.71 23.95 2.79
N VAL A 24 9.84 23.82 3.78
CA VAL A 24 9.06 22.60 4.04
C VAL A 24 8.26 22.18 2.80
N GLY A 25 7.63 23.14 2.10
CA GLY A 25 6.88 22.87 0.87
C GLY A 25 7.75 22.33 -0.26
N TRP A 26 9.00 22.82 -0.37
CA TRP A 26 9.97 22.24 -1.31
C TRP A 26 10.32 20.80 -0.95
N LEU A 27 10.60 20.53 0.33
CA LEU A 27 10.95 19.19 0.82
C LEU A 27 9.83 18.18 0.51
N GLY A 28 8.58 18.56 0.78
CA GLY A 28 7.41 17.74 0.48
C GLY A 28 7.27 17.44 -1.01
N ARG A 29 7.34 18.47 -1.88
CA ARG A 29 7.28 18.29 -3.34
C ARG A 29 8.41 17.39 -3.86
N GLU A 30 9.61 17.61 -3.38
CA GLU A 30 10.79 16.86 -3.81
C GLU A 30 10.75 15.39 -3.34
N ALA A 31 10.15 15.11 -2.18
CA ALA A 31 9.82 13.76 -1.75
C ALA A 31 8.76 13.10 -2.64
N VAL A 32 7.65 13.78 -2.93
CA VAL A 32 6.60 13.29 -3.85
C VAL A 32 7.17 13.00 -5.23
N ARG A 33 8.02 13.88 -5.77
CA ARG A 33 8.70 13.67 -7.06
C ARG A 33 9.53 12.39 -7.07
N ARG A 34 10.29 12.13 -5.99
CA ARG A 34 11.08 10.89 -5.86
C ARG A 34 10.20 9.65 -5.73
N TYR A 35 9.12 9.74 -4.95
CA TYR A 35 8.11 8.67 -4.84
C TYR A 35 7.57 8.31 -6.23
N VAL A 36 7.01 9.29 -6.94
CA VAL A 36 6.42 9.12 -8.28
C VAL A 36 7.41 8.46 -9.24
N LYS A 37 8.66 8.95 -9.28
CA LYS A 37 9.70 8.44 -10.20
C LYS A 37 10.00 6.95 -10.01
N ASN A 38 9.86 6.44 -8.79
CA ASN A 38 10.22 5.06 -8.45
C ASN A 38 9.04 4.08 -8.55
N LYS A 39 7.85 4.54 -8.94
CA LYS A 39 6.64 3.71 -9.06
C LYS A 39 6.28 3.45 -10.52
N PRO A 40 5.88 2.22 -10.88
CA PRO A 40 5.55 1.85 -12.27
C PRO A 40 4.32 2.58 -12.83
N ASP A 41 3.42 3.06 -11.96
CA ASP A 41 2.19 3.78 -12.28
C ASP A 41 2.24 5.25 -11.82
N ASN A 42 3.43 5.81 -11.67
CA ASN A 42 3.64 7.12 -11.05
C ASN A 42 3.04 7.22 -9.63
N GLY A 43 2.82 6.07 -8.98
CA GLY A 43 2.23 6.00 -7.65
C GLY A 43 0.77 6.45 -7.62
N GLY A 44 0.05 6.39 -8.74
CA GLY A 44 -1.34 6.82 -8.87
C GLY A 44 -1.54 8.33 -9.00
N PHE A 45 -0.48 9.09 -9.34
CA PHE A 45 -0.55 10.53 -9.62
C PHE A 45 -0.50 10.83 -11.12
N ALA A 46 -1.32 11.79 -11.56
CA ALA A 46 -1.30 12.28 -12.95
C ALA A 46 -0.11 13.22 -13.20
N SER A 47 0.18 14.09 -12.24
CA SER A 47 1.31 15.02 -12.22
C SER A 47 1.77 15.24 -10.78
N VAL A 48 3.06 15.57 -10.58
CA VAL A 48 3.61 15.96 -9.27
C VAL A 48 3.10 17.34 -8.86
N ASP A 49 2.89 18.25 -9.81
CA ASP A 49 2.52 19.64 -9.54
C ASP A 49 1.08 19.78 -9.04
N ASP A 50 0.21 18.82 -9.38
CA ASP A 50 -1.20 18.79 -8.96
C ASP A 50 -1.38 18.13 -7.58
N VAL A 51 -0.31 17.65 -6.96
CA VAL A 51 -0.38 16.97 -5.65
C VAL A 51 -0.51 18.01 -4.54
N GLN A 52 -1.69 18.06 -3.94
CA GLN A 52 -1.91 18.78 -2.68
C GLN A 52 -1.49 17.91 -1.50
N PHE A 53 -0.73 18.49 -0.58
CA PHE A 53 -0.23 17.78 0.59
C PHE A 53 0.04 18.73 1.77
N LEU A 54 0.18 18.12 2.94
CA LEU A 54 0.64 18.73 4.17
C LEU A 54 1.87 17.99 4.67
N VAL A 55 2.75 18.66 5.41
CA VAL A 55 3.92 18.04 6.02
C VAL A 55 3.80 18.10 7.54
N ARG A 56 4.11 17.00 8.22
CA ARG A 56 4.12 16.95 9.69
C ARG A 56 5.32 16.19 10.22
N ARG A 57 5.72 16.49 11.45
CA ARG A 57 6.74 15.73 12.18
C ARG A 57 6.21 14.35 12.54
N CYS A 58 7.04 13.32 12.41
CA CYS A 58 6.67 12.00 12.92
C CYS A 58 6.60 11.99 14.45
N LYS A 59 7.51 12.72 15.11
CA LYS A 59 7.49 12.90 16.56
C LYS A 59 6.51 14.00 16.95
N GLY A 60 5.52 13.68 17.77
CA GLY A 60 4.55 14.64 18.29
C GLY A 60 3.50 15.14 17.28
N LEU A 61 3.57 14.70 16.02
CA LEU A 61 2.57 14.95 14.97
C LEU A 61 2.34 16.45 14.66
N GLY A 62 3.30 17.31 14.98
CA GLY A 62 3.22 18.75 14.71
C GLY A 62 3.15 19.03 13.21
N LEU A 63 2.12 19.74 12.79
CA LEU A 63 1.97 20.24 11.42
C LEU A 63 3.02 21.33 11.15
N LEU A 64 3.61 21.32 9.97
CA LEU A 64 4.62 22.29 9.54
C LEU A 64 4.02 23.20 8.46
N ASP A 65 4.33 24.49 8.52
CA ASP A 65 3.93 25.43 7.47
C ASP A 65 4.83 25.23 6.24
N ASN A 66 4.25 25.29 5.04
CA ASN A 66 4.98 25.05 3.80
C ASN A 66 5.97 26.16 3.46
N GLU A 67 5.75 27.38 3.97
CA GLU A 67 6.60 28.54 3.75
C GLU A 67 7.75 28.62 4.78
N ASP A 68 7.71 27.79 5.83
CA ASP A 68 8.77 27.78 6.83
C ASP A 68 10.10 27.27 6.23
N PRO A 69 11.22 27.94 6.54
CA PRO A 69 12.54 27.46 6.17
C PRO A 69 12.88 26.17 6.92
N LEU A 70 13.50 25.20 6.22
CA LEU A 70 13.84 23.90 6.81
C LEU A 70 14.76 24.02 8.03
N GLU A 71 15.68 24.99 8.05
CA GLU A 71 16.60 25.22 9.17
C GLU A 71 15.91 25.71 10.45
N VAL A 72 14.73 26.33 10.32
CA VAL A 72 13.92 26.80 11.46
C VAL A 72 12.91 25.73 11.86
N ALA A 73 12.33 25.04 10.87
CA ALA A 73 11.26 24.08 11.08
C ALA A 73 11.74 22.69 11.52
N LEU A 74 12.96 22.28 11.17
CA LEU A 74 13.43 20.90 11.34
C LEU A 74 14.89 20.79 11.80
N GLU A 75 15.17 19.77 12.59
CA GLU A 75 16.52 19.38 13.00
C GLU A 75 17.19 18.50 11.91
N ASP A 76 18.53 18.49 11.85
CA ASP A 76 19.24 17.61 10.90
C ASP A 76 18.97 16.13 11.20
N ASN A 77 18.73 15.33 10.15
CA ASN A 77 18.32 13.92 10.23
C ASN A 77 16.93 13.68 10.83
N GLU A 78 16.05 14.68 10.85
CA GLU A 78 14.67 14.51 11.30
C GLU A 78 13.82 13.68 10.31
N PHE A 79 12.82 13.00 10.87
CA PHE A 79 11.83 12.21 10.15
C PHE A 79 10.51 12.98 10.08
N VAL A 80 10.05 13.21 8.85
CA VAL A 80 8.80 13.91 8.57
C VAL A 80 7.93 13.08 7.65
N GLU A 81 6.64 13.39 7.64
CA GLU A 81 5.65 12.71 6.83
C GLU A 81 4.94 13.71 5.93
N VAL A 82 4.81 13.34 4.65
CA VAL A 82 3.97 14.03 3.68
C VAL A 82 2.62 13.32 3.62
N VAL A 83 1.58 14.05 4.01
CA VAL A 83 0.19 13.60 3.98
C VAL A 83 -0.48 14.17 2.74
N ILE A 84 -0.90 13.29 1.84
CA ILE A 84 -1.44 13.70 0.55
C ILE A 84 -2.95 13.86 0.65
N GLU A 85 -3.46 14.97 0.13
CA GLU A 85 -4.89 15.27 0.20
C GLU A 85 -5.71 14.26 -0.63
N GLY A 86 -6.80 13.78 -0.02
CA GLY A 86 -7.64 12.73 -0.58
C GLY A 86 -7.12 11.30 -0.39
N ASP A 87 -5.95 11.10 0.25
CA ASP A 87 -5.60 9.79 0.78
C ASP A 87 -6.41 9.50 2.04
N ALA A 88 -7.11 8.36 2.05
CA ALA A 88 -7.74 7.87 3.26
C ALA A 88 -6.67 7.23 4.15
N MET A 89 -6.55 7.71 5.38
CA MET A 89 -5.82 6.99 6.43
C MET A 89 -6.50 5.64 6.64
N SER A 90 -5.70 4.57 6.76
CA SER A 90 -6.25 3.27 7.15
C SER A 90 -7.02 3.42 8.48
N PRO A 91 -8.22 2.82 8.61
CA PRO A 91 -8.97 2.82 9.86
C PRO A 91 -8.21 2.15 11.02
N ASP A 92 -7.13 1.40 10.72
CA ASP A 92 -6.25 0.79 11.71
C ASP A 92 -5.24 1.78 12.34
N PHE A 93 -5.40 3.09 12.09
CA PHE A 93 -4.57 4.12 12.68
C PHE A 93 -4.77 4.22 14.20
N ILE A 94 -3.80 3.71 14.96
CA ILE A 94 -3.65 3.99 16.39
C ILE A 94 -2.51 5.01 16.55
N PRO A 95 -2.78 6.24 17.03
CA PRO A 95 -1.79 7.33 17.11
C PRO A 95 -0.53 7.05 17.93
N SER A 96 -0.48 5.93 18.67
CA SER A 96 0.57 5.60 19.64
C SER A 96 1.57 4.52 19.19
N GLN A 97 1.43 3.93 18.00
CA GLN A 97 2.37 2.88 17.55
C GLN A 97 3.46 3.46 16.63
N PRO A 98 4.76 3.42 16.99
CA PRO A 98 5.83 3.98 16.18
C PRO A 98 6.31 3.09 15.01
N GLU A 99 5.69 1.92 14.79
CA GLU A 99 6.32 0.83 14.01
C GLU A 99 5.47 0.28 12.85
N GLY A 100 4.30 0.84 12.58
CA GLY A 100 3.49 0.45 11.42
C GLY A 100 3.97 1.16 10.16
N VAL A 101 4.41 0.42 9.14
CA VAL A 101 4.49 0.94 7.76
C VAL A 101 3.09 1.38 7.36
N TYR A 102 2.81 2.68 7.38
CA TYR A 102 1.46 3.20 7.11
C TYR A 102 1.22 3.21 5.61
N LEU A 103 0.42 2.25 5.15
CA LEU A 103 -0.12 2.22 3.80
C LEU A 103 -1.22 3.28 3.71
N TYR A 104 -0.89 4.44 3.14
CA TYR A 104 -1.87 5.38 2.61
C TYR A 104 -2.46 4.76 1.34
N SER A 105 -3.38 3.82 1.51
CA SER A 105 -4.07 3.24 0.37
C SER A 105 -5.29 4.08 0.05
N LYS A 106 -5.30 4.74 -1.13
CA LYS A 106 -6.54 5.00 -1.89
C LYS A 106 -7.13 3.68 -2.41
N TYR A 107 -7.03 2.57 -1.67
CA TYR A 107 -7.61 1.32 -2.12
C TYR A 107 -9.13 1.48 -2.09
N ARG A 108 -9.69 1.64 -3.28
CA ARG A 108 -11.12 1.53 -3.51
C ARG A 108 -11.37 0.11 -3.95
N GLU A 109 -12.15 -0.61 -3.17
CA GLU A 109 -12.58 -1.94 -3.59
C GLU A 109 -13.25 -1.87 -4.96
N PRO A 110 -12.88 -2.75 -5.90
CA PRO A 110 -13.54 -2.79 -7.19
C PRO A 110 -15.01 -3.20 -7.04
N GLU A 111 -15.89 -2.53 -7.78
CA GLU A 111 -17.33 -2.84 -7.76
C GLU A 111 -17.66 -4.09 -8.59
N LYS A 112 -16.80 -4.41 -9.57
CA LYS A 112 -17.01 -5.49 -10.53
C LYS A 112 -16.49 -6.81 -9.96
N TYR A 113 -17.23 -7.88 -10.20
CA TYR A 113 -16.81 -9.24 -9.89
C TYR A 113 -16.33 -9.95 -11.15
N ILE A 114 -15.38 -10.87 -10.96
CA ILE A 114 -15.05 -11.91 -11.91
C ILE A 114 -15.39 -13.26 -11.30
N ASP A 115 -16.10 -14.08 -12.07
CA ASP A 115 -16.50 -15.43 -11.67
C ASP A 115 -15.43 -16.44 -12.10
N LEU A 116 -14.91 -17.21 -11.15
CA LEU A 116 -13.94 -18.26 -11.40
C LEU A 116 -14.63 -19.63 -11.46
N ASP A 117 -14.47 -20.31 -12.60
CA ASP A 117 -15.02 -21.64 -12.89
C ASP A 117 -13.95 -22.74 -12.99
N GLY A 118 -12.67 -22.34 -13.02
CA GLY A 118 -11.51 -23.20 -13.17
C GLY A 118 -11.14 -23.54 -14.61
N ASP A 119 -11.70 -22.84 -15.61
CA ASP A 119 -11.49 -23.15 -17.03
C ASP A 119 -11.41 -21.90 -17.94
N SER A 120 -12.18 -20.85 -17.62
CA SER A 120 -12.42 -19.73 -18.55
C SER A 120 -11.55 -18.49 -18.32
N LEU A 121 -10.63 -18.51 -17.35
CA LEU A 121 -9.85 -17.33 -16.97
C LEU A 121 -8.78 -17.00 -18.02
N THR A 122 -8.82 -15.80 -18.61
CA THR A 122 -7.83 -15.38 -19.61
C THR A 122 -6.60 -14.72 -18.97
N THR A 123 -5.53 -14.56 -19.75
CA THR A 123 -4.34 -13.80 -19.30
C THR A 123 -4.64 -12.32 -19.08
N GLU A 124 -5.57 -11.74 -19.84
CA GLU A 124 -6.00 -10.35 -19.65
C GLU A 124 -6.74 -10.19 -18.31
N ASP A 125 -7.64 -11.12 -18.00
CA ASP A 125 -8.35 -11.14 -16.71
C ASP A 125 -7.39 -11.27 -15.53
N LEU A 126 -6.36 -12.11 -15.65
CA LEU A 126 -5.30 -12.25 -14.64
C LEU A 126 -4.51 -10.96 -14.43
N VAL A 127 -4.13 -10.27 -15.50
CA VAL A 127 -3.44 -8.98 -15.40
C VAL A 127 -4.34 -7.94 -14.73
N ASN A 128 -5.62 -7.90 -15.08
CA ASN A 128 -6.58 -6.96 -14.50
C ASN A 128 -6.92 -7.27 -13.03
N LEU A 129 -6.94 -8.55 -12.65
CA LEU A 129 -7.00 -8.99 -11.25
C LEU A 129 -5.78 -8.52 -10.46
N GLY A 130 -4.56 -8.67 -11.02
CA GLY A 130 -3.33 -8.17 -10.41
C GLY A 130 -3.29 -6.64 -10.24
N LYS A 131 -4.03 -5.91 -11.09
CA LYS A 131 -4.23 -4.45 -10.99
C LYS A 131 -5.34 -4.04 -10.01
N GLY A 132 -6.05 -4.99 -9.40
CA GLY A 132 -7.12 -4.71 -8.44
C GLY A 132 -8.44 -4.25 -9.07
N TYR A 133 -8.72 -4.60 -10.33
CA TYR A 133 -9.96 -4.18 -11.01
C TYR A 133 -11.20 -5.05 -10.74
N TYR A 134 -11.03 -6.22 -10.10
CA TYR A 134 -12.13 -7.14 -9.84
C TYR A 134 -12.10 -7.71 -8.42
N LYS A 135 -13.30 -7.99 -7.88
CA LYS A 135 -13.51 -8.92 -6.78
C LYS A 135 -13.64 -10.34 -7.32
N ILE A 136 -13.15 -11.32 -6.57
CA ILE A 136 -13.24 -12.73 -6.97
C ILE A 136 -14.51 -13.34 -6.41
N LYS A 137 -15.25 -14.07 -7.26
CA LYS A 137 -16.36 -14.93 -6.86
C LYS A 137 -16.18 -16.30 -7.47
N LEU A 138 -16.55 -17.35 -6.75
CA LEU A 138 -16.55 -18.71 -7.29
C LEU A 138 -17.89 -19.00 -7.96
N THR A 139 -17.84 -19.69 -9.10
CA THR A 139 -19.06 -20.26 -9.67
C THR A 139 -19.53 -21.45 -8.82
N PRO A 140 -20.85 -21.70 -8.74
CA PRO A 140 -21.38 -22.89 -8.05
C PRO A 140 -20.83 -24.22 -8.61
N VAL A 141 -20.39 -24.22 -9.87
CA VAL A 141 -19.79 -25.38 -10.51
C VAL A 141 -18.38 -25.63 -9.96
N ALA A 142 -17.56 -24.59 -9.84
CA ALA A 142 -16.24 -24.69 -9.23
C ALA A 142 -16.33 -25.18 -7.78
N GLU A 143 -17.24 -24.62 -6.99
CA GLU A 143 -17.47 -25.04 -5.60
C GLU A 143 -17.80 -26.54 -5.50
N LYS A 144 -18.75 -27.02 -6.32
CA LYS A 144 -19.11 -28.44 -6.37
C LYS A 144 -17.95 -29.34 -6.80
N LYS A 145 -17.12 -28.90 -7.75
CA LYS A 145 -15.93 -29.67 -8.19
C LYS A 145 -14.91 -29.80 -7.06
N VAL A 146 -14.62 -28.71 -6.36
CA VAL A 146 -13.69 -28.71 -5.22
C VAL A 146 -14.20 -29.60 -4.09
N GLN A 147 -15.50 -29.50 -3.76
CA GLN A 147 -16.14 -30.33 -2.73
C GLN A 147 -16.00 -31.83 -3.05
N LYS A 148 -16.32 -32.24 -4.29
CA LYS A 148 -16.18 -33.65 -4.72
C LYS A 148 -14.74 -34.13 -4.66
N SER A 149 -13.77 -33.30 -5.09
CA SER A 149 -12.35 -33.65 -4.99
C SER A 149 -11.93 -33.86 -3.53
N ARG A 150 -12.45 -33.04 -2.60
CA ARG A 150 -12.16 -33.21 -1.18
C ARG A 150 -12.74 -34.51 -0.61
N GLU A 151 -13.95 -34.87 -0.98
CA GLU A 151 -14.59 -36.13 -0.57
C GLU A 151 -13.82 -37.38 -1.04
N VAL A 152 -13.17 -37.31 -2.21
CA VAL A 152 -12.28 -38.39 -2.69
C VAL A 152 -11.06 -38.51 -1.78
N ILE A 153 -10.41 -37.40 -1.46
CA ILE A 153 -9.23 -37.37 -0.59
C ILE A 153 -9.58 -37.90 0.81
N ASP A 154 -10.70 -37.45 1.38
CA ASP A 154 -11.11 -37.86 2.71
C ASP A 154 -11.43 -39.36 2.78
N ARG A 155 -11.99 -39.94 1.70
CA ARG A 155 -12.16 -41.40 1.57
C ARG A 155 -10.81 -42.14 1.55
N ILE A 156 -9.86 -41.68 0.74
CA ILE A 156 -8.52 -42.29 0.65
C ILE A 156 -7.81 -42.25 2.00
N ILE A 157 -7.90 -41.11 2.71
CA ILE A 157 -7.33 -40.98 4.05
C ILE A 157 -8.01 -41.99 4.99
N LYS A 158 -9.35 -42.01 5.04
CA LYS A 158 -10.10 -42.92 5.91
C LYS A 158 -9.76 -44.39 5.68
N GLU A 159 -9.59 -44.82 4.43
CA GLU A 159 -9.17 -46.18 4.09
C GLU A 159 -7.75 -46.47 4.60
N LYS A 160 -6.80 -45.55 4.42
CA LYS A 160 -5.41 -45.74 4.87
C LYS A 160 -5.24 -45.70 6.39
N THR A 161 -5.96 -44.82 7.08
CA THR A 161 -5.89 -44.71 8.55
C THR A 161 -6.78 -45.72 9.27
N GLY A 162 -7.78 -46.28 8.59
CA GLY A 162 -8.66 -47.34 9.11
C GLY A 162 -8.06 -48.75 9.03
N SER A 163 -7.17 -49.00 8.06
CA SER A 163 -6.53 -50.32 7.88
C SER A 163 -5.37 -50.61 8.84
N SER A 164 -4.84 -49.59 9.54
CA SER A 164 -3.70 -49.74 10.46
C SER A 164 -4.07 -50.08 11.92
N ARG A 165 -5.35 -50.35 12.22
CA ARG A 165 -5.85 -50.69 13.58
C ARG A 165 -6.36 -52.12 13.75
N SER A 166 -6.12 -53.01 12.78
CA SER A 166 -6.44 -54.44 12.90
C SER A 166 -5.17 -55.28 12.82
N THR A 167 -4.40 -55.30 13.89
CA THR A 167 -3.40 -56.33 14.26
C THR A 167 -3.06 -56.13 15.73
#